data_AF-A0A2I9DUD6-F1
#
_entry.id   AF-A0A2I9DUD6-F1
#
_cell.length_a   1.000
_cell.length_b   1.000
_cell.length_c   1.000
_cell.angle_alpha   90.00
_cell.angle_beta   90.00
_cell.angle_gamma   90.00
#
_symmetry.space_group_name_H-M   'P 1'
#
loop_
_entity.id
_entity.type
_entity.pdbx_description
1 polymer ?
#
loop_
_entity_poly.entity_id
_entity_poly.type
_entity_poly.pdbx_seq_one_letter_code
_entity_poly.pdbx_strand_id
1 'polypeptide(L)'
;MTVEFEMLEFLKRKNESQNLRNEIEGILELYELRDFKRRFDLLKKGNTKQRRLTEFYDESKKKYEDTIKEVKKYMDKVAALDKKDLKRQELLTTDIYSIEMLPIGLFSFSKEKLQELYEILEIDNIRLINQLENMFKFVIPRLNLFKPKIIEEGFLNGILEYEGIESWKLVYERRKELFEREFIKTDIR
;
A
#
# COMPACT_ATOMS: atom_id res chain seq x y z
N MET A 1 16.05 -28.98 29.60
CA MET A 1 15.10 -29.96 29.02
C MET A 1 13.97 -29.34 28.21
N THR A 2 12.83 -28.87 28.75
CA THR A 2 11.72 -28.38 27.88
C THR A 2 12.01 -27.06 27.15
N VAL A 3 12.56 -26.06 27.85
CA VAL A 3 12.99 -24.78 27.25
C VAL A 3 14.17 -24.98 26.28
N GLU A 4 15.06 -25.90 26.62
CA GLU A 4 16.20 -26.28 25.80
C GLU A 4 15.76 -26.97 24.50
N PHE A 5 14.76 -27.84 24.56
CA PHE A 5 14.10 -28.43 23.40
C PHE A 5 13.47 -27.35 22.50
N GLU A 6 12.76 -26.38 23.07
CA GLU A 6 12.21 -25.24 22.31
C GLU A 6 13.31 -24.39 21.65
N MET A 7 14.44 -24.15 22.34
CA MET A 7 15.58 -23.43 21.77
C MET A 7 16.26 -24.22 20.63
N LEU A 8 16.40 -25.53 20.74
CA LEU A 8 16.98 -26.37 19.70
C LEU A 8 16.10 -26.44 18.45
N GLU A 9 14.77 -26.53 18.62
CA GLU A 9 13.79 -26.38 17.54
C GLU A 9 13.92 -25.02 16.85
N PHE A 10 14.03 -23.94 17.63
CA PHE A 10 14.19 -22.58 17.11
C PHE A 10 15.48 -22.39 16.30
N LEU A 11 16.60 -22.90 16.81
CA LEU A 11 17.90 -22.85 16.14
C LEU A 11 17.99 -23.82 14.94
N LYS A 12 16.90 -24.54 14.61
CA LYS A 12 16.82 -25.55 13.54
C LYS A 12 17.84 -26.68 13.68
N ARG A 13 18.28 -26.98 14.92
CA ARG A 13 19.22 -28.06 15.23
C ARG A 13 18.47 -29.37 15.41
N LYS A 14 17.95 -29.90 14.30
CA LYS A 14 17.00 -31.02 14.27
C LYS A 14 17.53 -32.29 14.96
N ASN A 15 18.82 -32.59 14.83
CA ASN A 15 19.41 -33.80 15.42
C ASN A 15 19.47 -33.71 16.96
N GLU A 16 19.92 -32.57 17.48
CA GLU A 16 20.01 -32.31 18.93
C GLU A 16 18.60 -32.25 19.55
N SER A 17 17.65 -31.60 18.87
CA SER A 17 16.26 -31.54 19.28
C SER A 17 15.61 -32.95 19.36
N GLN A 18 15.85 -33.80 18.36
CA GLN A 18 15.28 -35.14 18.32
C GLN A 18 15.87 -36.05 19.40
N ASN A 19 17.16 -35.92 19.70
CA ASN A 19 17.80 -36.67 20.79
C ASN A 19 17.21 -36.26 22.14
N LEU A 20 17.13 -34.97 22.41
CA LEU A 20 16.55 -34.44 23.66
C LEU A 20 15.07 -34.80 23.80
N ARG A 21 14.33 -34.88 22.69
CA ARG A 21 12.96 -35.37 22.67
C ARG A 21 12.85 -36.82 23.12
N ASN A 22 13.70 -37.70 22.59
CA ASN A 22 13.70 -39.11 22.95
C ASN A 22 14.07 -39.30 24.43
N GLU A 23 15.01 -38.51 24.95
CA GLU A 23 15.37 -38.52 26.38
C GLU A 23 14.21 -38.08 27.27
N ILE A 24 13.53 -36.99 26.92
CA ILE A 24 12.36 -36.50 27.66
C ILE A 24 11.22 -37.53 27.61
N GLU A 25 10.95 -38.13 26.45
CA GLU A 25 9.92 -39.19 26.30
C GLU A 25 10.26 -40.41 27.19
N GLY A 26 11.53 -40.86 27.20
CA GLY A 26 11.97 -41.98 28.04
C GLY A 26 11.84 -41.71 29.54
N ILE A 27 12.17 -40.50 30.00
CA ILE A 27 11.99 -40.11 31.41
C ILE A 27 10.50 -40.05 31.78
N LEU A 28 9.66 -39.48 30.91
CA LEU A 28 8.22 -39.34 31.17
C LEU A 28 7.50 -40.68 31.23
N GLU A 29 7.95 -41.67 30.45
CA GLU A 29 7.44 -43.03 30.50
C GLU A 29 7.92 -43.80 31.72
N LEU A 30 9.20 -43.66 32.09
CA LEU A 30 9.79 -44.39 33.22
C LEU A 30 9.23 -43.96 34.59
N TYR A 31 8.82 -42.70 34.74
CA TYR A 31 8.29 -42.15 35.99
C TYR A 31 6.77 -41.95 35.99
N GLU A 32 6.05 -42.42 34.95
CA GLU A 32 4.58 -42.27 34.78
C GLU A 32 4.04 -40.85 35.05
N LEU A 33 4.80 -39.80 34.69
CA LEU A 33 4.45 -38.41 35.00
C LEU A 33 3.39 -37.87 34.02
N ARG A 34 2.13 -38.26 34.22
CA ARG A 34 1.00 -37.95 33.32
C ARG A 34 0.83 -36.46 33.03
N ASP A 35 0.98 -35.61 34.04
CA ASP A 35 0.85 -34.15 33.87
C ASP A 35 1.97 -33.54 33.04
N PHE A 36 3.21 -34.03 33.21
CA PHE A 36 4.34 -33.58 32.43
C PHE A 36 4.30 -34.12 30.99
N LYS A 37 3.81 -35.35 30.80
CA LYS A 37 3.53 -35.92 29.47
C LYS A 37 2.53 -35.07 28.70
N ARG A 38 1.42 -34.68 29.33
CA ARG A 38 0.42 -33.78 28.72
C ARG A 38 1.02 -32.43 28.32
N ARG A 39 1.86 -31.82 29.17
CA ARG A 39 2.52 -30.53 28.86
C ARG A 39 3.55 -30.67 27.74
N PHE A 40 4.33 -31.75 27.72
CA PHE A 40 5.30 -32.01 26.67
C PHE A 40 4.64 -32.35 25.32
N ASP A 41 3.51 -33.06 25.34
CA ASP A 41 2.71 -33.30 24.13
C ASP A 41 2.16 -32.01 23.52
N LEU A 42 1.80 -31.01 24.34
CA LEU A 42 1.40 -29.68 23.87
C LEU A 42 2.57 -28.92 23.24
N LEU A 43 3.78 -29.05 23.80
CA LEU A 43 5.00 -28.49 23.23
C LEU A 43 5.33 -29.12 21.87
N LYS A 44 5.29 -30.46 21.80
CA LYS A 44 5.52 -31.27 20.60
C LYS A 44 4.53 -30.99 19.48
N LYS A 45 3.26 -30.74 19.81
CA LYS A 45 2.22 -30.34 18.85
C LYS A 45 2.40 -28.90 18.31
N GLY A 46 3.46 -28.20 18.72
CA GLY A 46 3.77 -26.86 18.23
C GLY A 46 2.92 -25.76 18.85
N ASN A 47 2.18 -26.06 19.92
CA ASN A 47 1.26 -25.10 20.53
C ASN A 47 1.98 -24.19 21.55
N THR A 48 3.24 -23.85 21.26
CA THR A 48 4.09 -23.05 22.13
C THR A 48 3.85 -21.57 21.86
N LYS A 49 3.99 -20.74 22.90
CA LYS A 49 3.86 -19.27 22.75
C LYS A 49 4.84 -18.73 21.70
N GLN A 50 6.03 -19.33 21.62
CA GLN A 50 7.06 -18.97 20.67
C GLN A 50 6.69 -19.31 19.24
N ARG A 51 6.20 -20.53 18.96
CA ARG A 51 5.81 -20.91 17.60
C ARG A 51 4.64 -20.08 17.08
N ARG A 52 3.66 -19.78 17.94
CA ARG A 52 2.57 -18.84 17.61
C ARG A 52 3.08 -17.44 17.28
N LEU A 53 4.11 -16.97 17.98
CA LEU A 53 4.74 -15.68 17.70
C LEU A 53 5.47 -15.69 16.35
N THR A 54 6.20 -16.76 16.04
CA THR A 54 6.88 -16.93 14.74
C THR A 54 5.88 -17.01 13.59
N GLU A 55 4.82 -17.81 13.73
CA GLU A 55 3.74 -17.92 12.73
C GLU A 55 3.05 -16.57 12.53
N PHE A 56 2.70 -15.85 13.61
CA PHE A 56 2.15 -14.50 13.51
C PHE A 56 3.09 -13.52 12.82
N TYR A 57 4.40 -13.58 13.11
CA TYR A 57 5.40 -12.73 12.48
C TYR A 57 5.53 -13.02 10.99
N ASP A 58 5.64 -14.31 10.61
CA ASP A 58 5.77 -14.72 9.21
C ASP A 58 4.50 -14.38 8.40
N GLU A 59 3.32 -14.57 8.99
CA GLU A 59 2.05 -14.16 8.38
C GLU A 59 1.96 -12.64 8.22
N SER A 60 2.34 -11.88 9.24
CA SER A 60 2.32 -10.42 9.19
C SER A 60 3.29 -9.89 8.16
N LYS A 61 4.50 -10.46 8.11
CA LYS A 61 5.52 -10.14 7.10
C LYS A 61 5.01 -10.46 5.70
N LYS A 62 4.42 -11.63 5.48
CA LYS A 62 3.87 -12.02 4.18
C LYS A 62 2.74 -11.08 3.74
N LYS A 63 1.80 -10.77 4.63
CA LYS A 63 0.72 -9.80 4.35
C LYS A 63 1.27 -8.43 3.97
N TYR A 64 2.28 -7.94 4.68
CA TYR A 64 2.95 -6.68 4.37
C TYR A 64 3.65 -6.71 3.01
N GLU A 65 4.40 -7.77 2.72
CA GLU A 65 5.06 -7.96 1.42
C GLU A 65 4.07 -8.01 0.26
N ASP A 66 2.95 -8.72 0.43
CA ASP A 66 1.91 -8.83 -0.58
C ASP A 66 1.21 -7.48 -0.80
N THR A 67 0.94 -6.73 0.27
CA THR A 67 0.41 -5.35 0.21
C THR A 67 1.34 -4.43 -0.59
N ILE A 68 2.64 -4.48 -0.32
CA ILE A 68 3.63 -3.68 -1.06
C ILE A 68 3.64 -4.06 -2.55
N LYS A 69 3.58 -5.35 -2.87
CA LYS A 69 3.56 -5.80 -4.27
C LYS A 69 2.32 -5.28 -4.99
N GLU A 70 1.17 -5.27 -4.33
CA GLU A 70 -0.07 -4.73 -4.91
C GLU A 70 0.00 -3.22 -5.13
N VAL A 71 0.48 -2.47 -4.14
CA VAL A 71 0.73 -1.02 -4.28
C VAL A 71 1.66 -0.75 -5.47
N LYS A 72 2.79 -1.47 -5.53
CA LYS A 72 3.78 -1.33 -6.59
C LYS A 72 3.17 -1.60 -7.98
N LYS A 73 2.27 -2.58 -8.10
CA LYS A 73 1.57 -2.87 -9.35
C LYS A 73 0.74 -1.66 -9.84
N TYR A 74 0.08 -0.93 -8.95
CA TYR A 74 -0.66 0.29 -9.33
C TYR A 74 0.28 1.44 -9.68
N MET A 75 1.36 1.61 -8.91
CA MET A 75 2.41 2.61 -9.22
C MET A 75 3.02 2.37 -10.61
N ASP A 76 3.36 1.12 -10.94
CA ASP A 76 3.93 0.74 -12.23
C ASP A 76 2.96 0.99 -13.38
N LYS A 77 1.66 0.76 -13.16
CA LYS A 77 0.60 1.09 -14.14
C LYS A 77 0.49 2.59 -14.39
N VAL A 78 0.50 3.40 -13.33
CA VAL A 78 0.50 4.87 -13.44
C VAL A 78 1.75 5.35 -14.19
N ALA A 79 2.93 4.85 -13.81
CA ALA A 79 4.18 5.18 -14.48
C ALA A 79 4.19 4.78 -15.96
N ALA A 80 3.53 3.68 -16.33
CA ALA A 80 3.39 3.27 -17.72
C ALA A 80 2.48 4.22 -18.54
N LEU A 81 1.45 4.81 -17.93
CA LEU A 81 0.63 5.86 -18.56
C LEU A 81 1.43 7.15 -18.71
N ASP A 82 2.18 7.53 -17.68
CA ASP A 82 3.02 8.73 -17.69
C ASP A 82 4.08 8.69 -18.80
N LYS A 83 4.70 7.52 -19.03
CA LYS A 83 5.64 7.33 -20.16
C LYS A 83 4.98 7.49 -21.52
N LYS A 84 3.69 7.18 -21.64
CA LYS A 84 2.93 7.37 -22.89
C LYS A 84 2.60 8.85 -23.10
N ASP A 85 2.34 9.59 -22.03
CA ASP A 85 2.04 11.03 -22.11
C ASP A 85 3.24 11.87 -22.56
N LEU A 86 4.48 11.42 -22.30
CA LEU A 86 5.67 12.07 -22.86
C LEU A 86 5.63 12.19 -24.39
N LYS A 87 5.00 11.23 -25.08
CA LYS A 87 4.85 11.24 -26.54
C LYS A 87 3.63 12.04 -27.02
N ARG A 88 2.79 12.49 -26.09
CA ARG A 88 1.53 13.19 -26.35
C ARG A 88 1.59 14.67 -26.05
N GLN A 89 2.73 15.19 -25.59
CA GLN A 89 2.88 16.62 -25.27
C GLN A 89 2.55 17.54 -26.45
N GLU A 90 2.74 17.07 -27.68
CA GLU A 90 2.40 17.79 -28.92
C GLU A 90 0.87 18.00 -29.10
N LEU A 91 0.03 17.24 -28.38
CA LEU A 91 -1.43 17.39 -28.41
C LEU A 91 -1.92 18.57 -27.55
N LEU A 92 -1.05 19.18 -26.75
CA LEU A 92 -1.41 20.35 -25.95
C LEU A 92 -1.61 21.57 -26.86
N THR A 93 -2.76 22.21 -26.70
CA THR A 93 -3.09 23.45 -27.41
C THR A 93 -2.37 24.66 -26.78
N THR A 94 -2.51 25.85 -27.38
CA THR A 94 -1.96 27.09 -26.82
C THR A 94 -2.72 27.59 -25.59
N ASP A 95 -3.97 27.19 -25.39
CA ASP A 95 -4.81 27.65 -24.28
C ASP A 95 -5.06 26.54 -23.26
N ILE A 96 -4.13 26.41 -22.32
CA ILE A 96 -4.07 25.30 -21.37
C ILE A 96 -4.19 25.78 -19.92
N TYR A 97 -4.78 24.91 -19.10
CA TYR A 97 -4.65 24.94 -17.65
C TYR A 97 -3.68 23.87 -17.19
N SER A 98 -3.10 24.10 -16.01
CA SER A 98 -2.21 23.15 -15.35
C SER A 98 -2.63 22.94 -13.91
N ILE A 99 -2.51 21.71 -13.43
CA ILE A 99 -2.89 21.31 -12.08
C ILE A 99 -1.87 20.32 -11.52
N GLU A 100 -1.49 20.50 -10.27
CA GLU A 100 -0.60 19.59 -9.56
C GLU A 100 -1.44 18.60 -8.73
N MET A 101 -1.28 17.31 -8.99
CA MET A 101 -2.05 16.25 -8.37
C MET A 101 -1.13 15.34 -7.56
N LEU A 102 -1.25 15.35 -6.23
CA LEU A 102 -0.50 14.44 -5.37
C LEU A 102 -1.12 13.03 -5.43
N PRO A 103 -0.33 11.95 -5.60
CA PRO A 103 1.14 11.89 -5.66
C PRO A 103 1.73 11.87 -7.08
N ILE A 104 0.91 12.09 -8.11
CA ILE A 104 1.24 11.79 -9.51
C ILE A 104 1.91 12.95 -10.28
N GLY A 105 1.94 14.17 -9.74
CA GLY A 105 2.68 15.32 -10.28
C GLY A 105 1.82 16.30 -11.08
N LEU A 106 2.45 17.05 -11.99
CA LEU A 106 1.81 18.11 -12.76
C LEU A 106 1.15 17.58 -14.05
N PHE A 107 -0.04 18.10 -14.34
CA PHE A 107 -0.81 17.77 -15.53
C PHE A 107 -1.29 19.04 -16.22
N SER A 108 -1.40 18.98 -17.54
CA SER A 108 -1.87 20.07 -18.38
C SER A 108 -2.96 19.59 -19.32
N PHE A 109 -3.94 20.47 -19.58
CA PHE A 109 -5.13 20.16 -20.37
C PHE A 109 -5.74 21.45 -20.96
N SER A 110 -6.50 21.33 -22.06
CA SER A 110 -7.19 22.46 -22.67
C SER A 110 -8.28 23.02 -21.74
N LYS A 111 -8.46 24.35 -21.69
CA LYS A 111 -9.45 24.99 -20.79
C LYS A 111 -10.88 24.46 -20.96
N GLU A 112 -11.25 24.05 -22.16
CA GLU A 112 -12.56 23.47 -22.48
C GLU A 112 -12.86 22.19 -21.68
N LYS A 113 -11.82 21.46 -21.26
CA LYS A 113 -11.94 20.22 -20.47
C LYS A 113 -12.03 20.46 -18.97
N LEU A 114 -12.18 21.71 -18.52
CA LEU A 114 -12.24 22.02 -17.09
C LEU A 114 -13.42 21.33 -16.39
N GLN A 115 -14.58 21.27 -17.04
CA GLN A 115 -15.73 20.56 -16.49
C GLN A 115 -15.46 19.05 -16.36
N GLU A 116 -14.78 18.46 -17.34
CA GLU A 116 -14.40 17.05 -17.32
C GLU A 116 -13.44 16.73 -16.17
N LEU A 117 -12.55 17.66 -15.82
CA LEU A 117 -11.68 17.51 -14.66
C LEU A 117 -12.50 17.37 -13.38
N TYR A 118 -13.51 18.20 -13.19
CA TYR A 118 -14.37 18.15 -12.00
C TYR A 118 -15.19 16.86 -11.94
N GLU A 119 -15.63 16.34 -13.09
CA GLU A 119 -16.30 15.04 -13.18
C GLU A 119 -15.38 13.88 -12.77
N ILE A 120 -14.18 13.80 -13.35
CA ILE A 120 -13.20 12.72 -13.06
C ILE A 120 -12.79 12.74 -11.59
N LEU A 121 -12.65 13.94 -11.01
CA LEU A 121 -12.22 14.11 -9.63
C LEU A 121 -13.38 14.10 -8.62
N GLU A 122 -14.61 13.93 -9.09
CA GLU A 122 -15.85 13.98 -8.28
C GLU A 122 -15.95 15.24 -7.41
N ILE A 123 -15.57 16.40 -7.98
CA ILE A 123 -15.62 17.69 -7.30
C ILE A 123 -17.01 18.30 -7.53
N ASP A 124 -17.85 18.25 -6.49
CA ASP A 124 -19.20 18.82 -6.48
C ASP A 124 -19.33 20.10 -5.64
N ASN A 125 -18.30 20.44 -4.86
CA ASN A 125 -18.32 21.60 -3.98
C ASN A 125 -18.15 22.89 -4.78
N ILE A 126 -19.25 23.64 -4.93
CA ILE A 126 -19.30 24.93 -5.65
C ILE A 126 -18.25 25.93 -5.14
N ARG A 127 -17.96 25.96 -3.82
CA ARG A 127 -16.94 26.86 -3.27
C ARG A 127 -15.55 26.48 -3.76
N LEU A 128 -15.25 25.19 -3.79
CA LEU A 128 -13.97 24.69 -4.30
C LEU A 128 -13.86 24.93 -5.82
N ILE A 129 -14.93 24.68 -6.58
CA ILE A 129 -14.95 24.94 -8.03
C ILE A 129 -14.62 26.42 -8.31
N ASN A 130 -15.33 27.35 -7.66
CA ASN A 130 -15.08 28.78 -7.82
C ASN A 130 -13.65 29.17 -7.39
N GLN A 131 -13.12 28.53 -6.35
CA GLN A 131 -11.73 28.75 -5.93
C GLN A 131 -10.76 28.27 -7.02
N LEU A 132 -10.93 27.06 -7.54
CA LEU A 132 -10.07 26.47 -8.57
C LEU A 132 -10.11 27.28 -9.86
N GLU A 133 -11.29 27.69 -10.34
CA GLU A 133 -11.45 28.54 -11.52
C GLU A 133 -10.71 29.87 -11.40
N ASN A 134 -10.71 30.47 -10.21
CA ASN A 134 -9.95 31.67 -9.94
C ASN A 134 -8.45 31.38 -9.88
N MET A 135 -8.05 30.28 -9.25
CA MET A 135 -6.65 29.87 -9.16
C MET A 135 -6.06 29.64 -10.54
N PHE A 136 -6.72 28.91 -11.44
CA PHE A 136 -6.25 28.66 -12.81
C PHE A 136 -5.91 29.91 -13.62
N LYS A 137 -6.40 31.09 -13.24
CA LYS A 137 -6.07 32.38 -13.87
C LYS A 137 -4.74 32.97 -13.41
N PHE A 138 -4.26 32.60 -12.23
CA PHE A 138 -3.11 33.25 -11.56
C PHE A 138 -2.03 32.28 -11.07
N VAL A 139 -2.41 31.05 -10.70
CA VAL A 139 -1.56 30.05 -10.05
C VAL A 139 -1.95 28.64 -10.48
N ILE A 140 -1.06 27.67 -10.24
CA ILE A 140 -1.35 26.25 -10.47
C ILE A 140 -2.01 25.67 -9.21
N PRO A 141 -3.29 25.26 -9.25
CA PRO A 141 -3.93 24.63 -8.11
C PRO A 141 -3.35 23.25 -7.81
N ARG A 142 -3.46 22.84 -6.55
CA ARG A 142 -2.97 21.56 -6.04
C ARG A 142 -4.10 20.73 -5.48
N LEU A 143 -4.16 19.45 -5.82
CA LEU A 143 -5.18 18.53 -5.29
C LEU A 143 -4.54 17.23 -4.78
N ASN A 144 -5.09 16.70 -3.69
CA ASN A 144 -4.69 15.41 -3.15
C ASN A 144 -5.62 14.30 -3.65
N LEU A 145 -5.09 13.38 -4.47
CA LEU A 145 -5.85 12.28 -5.04
C LEU A 145 -6.02 11.07 -4.12
N PHE A 146 -5.39 11.06 -2.95
CA PHE A 146 -5.58 9.98 -1.98
C PHE A 146 -6.99 9.99 -1.35
N LYS A 147 -7.70 11.12 -1.40
CA LYS A 147 -9.06 11.22 -0.87
C LYS A 147 -10.12 10.81 -1.87
N PRO A 148 -11.12 10.00 -1.47
CA PRO A 148 -12.25 9.65 -2.33
C PRO A 148 -13.07 10.88 -2.72
N LYS A 149 -13.21 11.87 -1.83
CA LYS A 149 -13.87 13.14 -2.14
C LYS A 149 -12.94 14.33 -1.88
N ILE A 150 -12.79 15.19 -2.89
CA ILE A 150 -11.95 16.38 -2.81
C ILE A 150 -12.84 17.57 -2.45
N ILE A 151 -12.66 18.12 -1.25
CA ILE A 151 -13.50 19.19 -0.71
C ILE A 151 -12.78 20.53 -0.56
N GLU A 152 -11.45 20.52 -0.57
CA GLU A 152 -10.60 21.70 -0.47
C GLU A 152 -9.35 21.54 -1.34
N GLU A 153 -8.74 22.67 -1.69
CA GLU A 153 -7.50 22.74 -2.45
C GLU A 153 -6.29 22.58 -1.51
N GLY A 154 -5.21 22.05 -2.06
CA GLY A 154 -3.94 21.85 -1.37
C GLY A 154 -3.58 20.38 -1.19
N PHE A 155 -2.42 20.16 -0.58
CA PHE A 155 -1.95 18.81 -0.24
C PHE A 155 -2.64 18.21 0.97
N LEU A 156 -3.46 18.97 1.71
CA LEU A 156 -4.03 18.57 3.00
C LEU A 156 -2.90 18.17 3.97
N ASN A 157 -3.04 17.02 4.63
CA ASN A 157 -1.96 16.41 5.43
C ASN A 157 -0.93 15.64 4.57
N GLY A 158 -0.96 15.79 3.24
CA GLY A 158 0.01 15.24 2.31
C GLY A 158 0.02 13.71 2.30
N ILE A 159 1.20 13.14 2.60
CA ILE A 159 1.40 11.68 2.67
C ILE A 159 0.65 11.03 3.84
N LEU A 160 0.26 11.80 4.87
CA LEU A 160 -0.49 11.26 6.01
C LEU A 160 -1.91 10.82 5.63
N GLU A 161 -2.40 11.25 4.46
CA GLU A 161 -3.68 10.81 3.89
C GLU A 161 -3.59 9.46 3.16
N TYR A 162 -2.41 8.85 3.13
CA TYR A 162 -2.18 7.56 2.50
C TYR A 162 -2.76 6.41 3.35
N GLU A 163 -3.81 5.77 2.86
CA GLU A 163 -4.50 4.65 3.50
C GLU A 163 -4.09 3.27 2.92
N GLY A 164 -3.04 3.22 2.10
CA GLY A 164 -2.50 1.98 1.56
C GLY A 164 -2.94 1.68 0.12
N ILE A 165 -3.35 0.42 -0.13
CA ILE A 165 -3.73 -0.06 -1.47
C ILE A 165 -4.90 0.74 -2.04
N GLU A 166 -5.89 1.07 -1.21
CA GLU A 166 -7.10 1.78 -1.64
C GLU A 166 -6.78 3.15 -2.22
N SER A 167 -5.87 3.89 -1.59
CA SER A 167 -5.40 5.18 -2.09
C SER A 167 -4.75 5.06 -3.47
N TRP A 168 -3.87 4.07 -3.69
CA TRP A 168 -3.23 3.87 -5.00
C TRP A 168 -4.18 3.32 -6.07
N LYS A 169 -5.17 2.52 -5.67
CA LYS A 169 -6.23 2.06 -6.57
C LYS A 169 -7.06 3.24 -7.07
N LEU A 170 -7.50 4.12 -6.17
CA LEU A 170 -8.23 5.34 -6.51
C LEU A 170 -7.41 6.27 -7.41
N VAL A 171 -6.14 6.49 -7.07
CA VAL A 171 -5.21 7.28 -7.90
C VAL A 171 -5.10 6.69 -9.30
N TYR A 172 -4.98 5.35 -9.42
CA TYR A 172 -4.91 4.68 -10.71
C TYR A 172 -6.19 4.83 -11.52
N GLU A 173 -7.37 4.68 -10.90
CA GLU A 173 -8.67 4.83 -11.56
C GLU A 173 -8.83 6.24 -12.13
N ARG A 174 -8.64 7.27 -11.32
CA ARG A 174 -8.65 8.67 -11.76
C ARG A 174 -7.61 8.94 -12.84
N ARG A 175 -6.39 8.43 -12.68
CA ARG A 175 -5.31 8.61 -13.65
C ARG A 175 -5.63 7.98 -15.01
N LYS A 176 -6.30 6.82 -15.01
CA LYS A 176 -6.74 6.15 -16.22
C LYS A 176 -7.76 6.99 -16.96
N GLU A 177 -8.74 7.55 -16.25
CA GLU A 177 -9.75 8.45 -16.84
C GLU A 177 -9.12 9.73 -17.38
N LEU A 178 -8.21 10.35 -16.62
CA LEU A 178 -7.42 11.49 -17.07
C LEU A 178 -6.67 11.17 -18.38
N PHE A 179 -6.06 9.99 -18.48
CA PHE A 179 -5.35 9.56 -19.69
C PHE A 179 -6.28 9.38 -20.91
N GLU A 180 -7.48 8.84 -20.69
CA GLU A 180 -8.49 8.62 -21.73
C GLU A 180 -9.06 9.95 -22.24
N ARG A 181 -9.22 10.95 -21.37
CA ARG A 181 -9.67 12.31 -21.73
C ARG A 181 -8.54 13.26 -22.12
N GLU A 182 -7.34 12.74 -22.37
CA GLU A 182 -6.15 13.49 -22.83
C GLU A 182 -5.66 14.59 -21.87
N PHE A 183 -5.76 14.37 -20.56
CA PHE A 183 -5.02 15.15 -19.57
C PHE A 183 -3.59 14.64 -19.54
N ILE A 184 -2.66 15.49 -19.96
CA ILE A 184 -1.28 15.09 -20.27
C ILE A 184 -0.38 15.46 -19.10
N LYS A 185 0.41 14.48 -18.63
CA LYS A 185 1.45 14.73 -17.64
C LYS A 185 2.55 15.63 -18.22
N THR A 186 2.88 16.68 -17.50
CA THR A 186 3.95 17.62 -17.83
C THR A 186 4.99 17.64 -16.73
N ASP A 187 6.26 17.78 -17.10
CA ASP A 187 7.31 18.07 -16.12
C ASP A 187 7.38 19.59 -15.91
N ILE A 188 7.58 20.02 -14.68
CA ILE A 188 7.83 21.43 -14.35
C ILE A 188 9.09 21.84 -15.11
N ARG A 189 8.95 22.77 -16.06
CA ARG A 189 10.09 23.43 -16.71
C ARG A 189 10.72 24.45 -15.78
#